data_AF-A0A381VAU6-F1
#
_entry.id   AF-A0A381VAU6-F1
#
_cell.length_a   1.000
_cell.length_b   1.000
_cell.length_c   1.000
_cell.angle_alpha   90.00
_cell.angle_beta   90.00
_cell.angle_gamma   90.00
#
_symmetry.space_group_name_H-M   'P 1'
#
loop_
_entity.id
_entity.type
_entity.pdbx_description
1 polymer ?
#
loop_
_entity_poly.entity_id
_entity_poly.type
_entity_poly.pdbx_seq_one_letter_code
_entity_poly.pdbx_strand_id
1 'polypeptide(L)'
;MKRNDPTKNSLSDLSPYLHYGKLSPQRAAWEISNSGLDLDVITPFLEQLIVRKELADNFCEFENNYDQFEGFHTWAQKTLNDHRNDERKYIYSPGRFEAADTHDLLWNAAQKQMKFKGKMRGYMRMYWAKKILEWSPYPELALQTANYLNDKYELDARDPNGYTGISWSLGGVHDRPWFERSIYGKIRYMNYNGCRSKFKVKKYIDQNV
;
A
#
# COMPACT_ATOMS: atom_id res chain seq x y z
N MET A 1 1.60 -0.51 -18.46
CA MET A 1 0.41 -1.28 -17.98
C MET A 1 0.73 -2.54 -17.15
N LYS A 2 1.82 -3.28 -17.39
CA LYS A 2 2.06 -4.58 -16.71
C LYS A 2 2.33 -4.49 -15.19
N ARG A 3 2.92 -3.40 -14.69
CA ARG A 3 3.28 -3.23 -13.26
C ARG A 3 2.12 -3.29 -12.26
N ASN A 4 0.91 -2.96 -12.72
CA ASN A 4 -0.30 -2.96 -11.88
C ASN A 4 -1.05 -4.30 -11.92
N ASP A 5 -0.59 -5.28 -12.71
CA ASP A 5 -1.17 -6.62 -12.77
C ASP A 5 -0.39 -7.54 -11.81
N PRO A 6 -0.93 -7.84 -10.62
CA PRO A 6 -0.21 -8.62 -9.62
C PRO A 6 -0.03 -10.10 -10.02
N THR A 7 -0.66 -10.55 -11.12
CA THR A 7 -0.49 -11.91 -11.66
C THR A 7 0.75 -12.05 -12.56
N LYS A 8 1.46 -10.94 -12.82
CA LYS A 8 2.65 -10.89 -13.67
C LYS A 8 3.89 -10.59 -12.84
N ASN A 9 5.01 -11.22 -13.22
CA ASN A 9 6.32 -10.85 -12.69
C ASN A 9 6.89 -9.70 -13.53
N SER A 10 6.49 -8.47 -13.19
CA SER A 10 6.82 -7.27 -13.99
C SER A 10 7.27 -6.09 -13.13
N LEU A 11 7.71 -6.38 -11.90
CA LEU A 11 8.38 -5.43 -11.02
C LEU A 11 9.87 -5.75 -11.00
N SER A 12 10.70 -4.79 -10.59
CA SER A 12 12.15 -4.99 -10.48
C SER A 12 12.56 -5.90 -9.32
N ASP A 13 11.67 -6.09 -8.34
CA ASP A 13 11.91 -6.80 -7.10
C ASP A 13 13.14 -6.31 -6.31
N LEU A 14 13.54 -5.05 -6.54
CA LEU A 14 14.69 -4.42 -5.90
C LEU A 14 14.43 -3.91 -4.48
N SER A 15 13.17 -3.74 -4.06
CA SER A 15 12.85 -3.07 -2.79
C SER A 15 13.54 -3.66 -1.56
N PRO A 16 13.70 -4.99 -1.37
CA PRO A 16 14.47 -5.52 -0.23
C PRO A 16 15.95 -5.14 -0.27
N TYR A 17 16.56 -5.06 -1.47
CA TYR A 17 17.96 -4.69 -1.62
C TYR A 17 18.18 -3.20 -1.38
N LEU A 18 17.25 -2.37 -1.84
CA LEU A 18 17.27 -0.92 -1.62
C LEU A 18 17.10 -0.60 -0.14
N HIS A 19 16.14 -1.24 0.53
CA HIS A 19 15.86 -1.05 1.96
C HIS A 19 17.10 -1.31 2.82
N TYR A 20 17.78 -2.44 2.61
CA TYR A 20 19.00 -2.79 3.36
C TYR A 20 20.29 -2.13 2.83
N GLY A 21 20.19 -1.18 1.88
CA GLY A 21 21.35 -0.51 1.30
C GLY A 21 22.31 -1.44 0.53
N LYS A 22 21.86 -2.63 0.13
CA LYS A 22 22.65 -3.60 -0.67
C LYS A 22 22.80 -3.15 -2.12
N LEU A 23 21.95 -2.24 -2.57
CA LEU A 23 22.03 -1.56 -3.86
C LEU A 23 21.73 -0.08 -3.66
N SER A 24 22.60 0.80 -4.19
CA SER A 24 22.32 2.24 -4.20
C SER A 24 21.18 2.56 -5.19
N PRO A 25 20.14 3.32 -4.78
CA PRO A 25 19.11 3.82 -5.70
C PRO A 25 19.70 4.62 -6.85
N GLN A 26 20.73 5.44 -6.59
CA GLN A 26 21.42 6.22 -7.62
C GLN A 26 22.09 5.32 -8.66
N ARG A 27 22.70 4.19 -8.23
CA ARG A 27 23.25 3.19 -9.16
C ARG A 27 22.14 2.60 -10.03
N ALA A 28 21.02 2.17 -9.43
CA ALA A 28 19.90 1.62 -10.20
C ALA A 28 19.32 2.62 -11.21
N ALA A 29 19.23 3.90 -10.84
CA ALA A 29 18.80 4.98 -11.73
C ALA A 29 19.79 5.22 -12.88
N TRP A 30 21.09 5.16 -12.60
CA TRP A 30 22.14 5.27 -13.62
C TRP A 30 22.06 4.11 -14.63
N GLU A 31 22.00 2.87 -14.15
CA GLU A 31 21.98 1.69 -15.03
C GLU A 31 20.76 1.68 -15.95
N ILE A 32 19.56 1.95 -15.42
CA ILE A 32 18.34 1.92 -16.24
C ILE A 32 18.33 3.04 -17.28
N SER A 33 18.89 4.22 -16.95
CA SER A 33 19.00 5.35 -17.88
C SER A 33 19.96 5.06 -19.04
N ASN A 34 20.94 4.18 -18.83
CA ASN A 34 21.93 3.78 -19.83
C ASN A 34 21.62 2.40 -20.47
N SER A 35 20.44 1.82 -20.20
CA SER A 35 20.10 0.46 -20.64
C SER A 35 19.73 0.34 -22.12
N GLY A 36 19.47 1.46 -22.80
CA GLY A 36 18.95 1.48 -24.18
C GLY A 36 17.48 1.05 -24.30
N LEU A 37 16.77 0.90 -23.17
CA LEU A 37 15.33 0.61 -23.15
C LEU A 37 14.50 1.85 -23.55
N ASP A 38 13.26 1.59 -23.96
CA ASP A 38 12.32 2.66 -24.31
C ASP A 38 11.97 3.53 -23.08
N LEU A 39 11.77 4.83 -23.33
CA LEU A 39 11.44 5.81 -22.29
C LEU A 39 10.12 5.52 -21.57
N ASP A 40 9.20 4.78 -22.20
CA ASP A 40 7.94 4.35 -21.59
C ASP A 40 8.13 3.25 -20.52
N VAL A 41 9.29 2.59 -20.51
CA VAL A 41 9.74 1.67 -19.45
C VAL A 41 10.58 2.42 -18.41
N ILE A 42 11.54 3.24 -18.87
CA ILE A 42 12.48 3.94 -17.99
C ILE A 42 11.77 4.97 -17.10
N THR A 43 10.96 5.84 -17.70
CA THR A 43 10.35 6.99 -16.99
C THR A 43 9.46 6.55 -15.82
N PRO A 44 8.54 5.58 -15.98
CA PRO A 44 7.72 5.14 -14.85
C PRO A 44 8.53 4.41 -13.77
N PHE A 45 9.65 3.80 -14.11
CA PHE A 45 10.54 3.18 -13.11
C PHE A 45 11.27 4.26 -12.30
N LEU A 46 11.86 5.26 -12.95
CA LEU A 46 12.54 6.38 -12.30
C LEU A 46 11.57 7.22 -11.44
N GLU A 47 10.34 7.43 -11.88
CA GLU A 47 9.29 8.08 -11.06
C GLU A 47 9.05 7.33 -9.73
N GLN A 48 9.07 5.99 -9.73
CA GLN A 48 8.92 5.23 -8.48
C GLN A 48 10.21 5.22 -7.66
N LEU A 49 11.36 5.05 -8.31
CA LEU A 49 12.65 4.89 -7.63
C LEU A 49 13.18 6.20 -7.02
N ILE A 50 12.94 7.34 -7.68
CA ILE A 50 13.42 8.65 -7.27
C ILE A 50 12.28 9.40 -6.60
N VAL A 51 11.27 9.81 -7.37
CA VAL A 51 10.23 10.73 -6.87
C VAL A 51 9.44 10.11 -5.72
N ARG A 52 8.89 8.90 -5.88
CA ARG A 52 8.09 8.29 -4.81
C ARG A 52 8.91 7.87 -3.60
N LYS A 53 10.11 7.32 -3.84
CA LYS A 53 10.97 6.86 -2.75
C LYS A 53 11.48 8.03 -1.90
N GLU A 54 12.00 9.08 -2.53
CA GLU A 54 12.56 10.23 -1.81
C GLU A 54 11.46 11.12 -1.21
N LEU A 55 10.27 11.14 -1.81
CA LEU A 55 9.10 11.77 -1.20
C LEU A 55 8.66 11.06 0.09
N ALA A 56 8.86 9.75 0.20
CA ALA A 56 8.60 9.03 1.44
C ALA A 56 9.60 9.42 2.54
N ASP A 57 10.90 9.51 2.19
CA ASP A 57 11.93 10.02 3.11
C ASP A 57 11.58 11.46 3.55
N ASN A 58 11.13 12.33 2.62
CA ASN A 58 10.66 13.68 2.93
C ASN A 58 9.48 13.67 3.92
N PHE A 59 8.48 12.81 3.73
CA PHE A 59 7.35 12.73 4.66
C PHE A 59 7.79 12.34 6.07
N CYS A 60 8.59 11.28 6.22
CA CYS A 60 9.04 10.82 7.53
C CYS A 60 10.05 11.76 8.20
N GLU A 61 10.82 12.53 7.43
CA GLU A 61 11.74 13.54 7.96
C GLU A 61 11.01 14.78 8.49
N PHE A 62 9.98 15.25 7.79
CA PHE A 62 9.34 16.54 8.08
C PHE A 62 8.00 16.44 8.82
N GLU A 63 7.40 15.25 8.92
CA GLU A 63 6.20 15.00 9.74
C GLU A 63 6.56 14.09 10.91
N ASN A 64 6.65 14.66 12.12
CA ASN A 64 6.99 13.90 13.33
C ASN A 64 5.97 12.80 13.66
N ASN A 65 4.73 12.94 13.20
CA ASN A 65 3.66 11.96 13.43
C ASN A 65 3.39 11.09 12.19
N TYR A 66 4.41 10.80 11.37
CA TYR A 66 4.25 10.11 10.09
C TYR A 66 3.53 8.74 10.18
N ASP A 67 3.57 8.10 11.35
CA ASP A 67 2.95 6.81 11.65
C ASP A 67 1.67 6.90 12.51
N GLN A 68 1.20 8.12 12.81
CA GLN A 68 -0.03 8.39 13.55
C GLN A 68 -1.09 9.07 12.67
N PHE A 69 -2.34 9.08 13.15
CA PHE A 69 -3.46 9.71 12.43
C PHE A 69 -3.26 11.22 12.24
N GLU A 70 -2.60 11.86 13.20
CA GLU A 70 -2.26 13.28 13.20
C GLU A 70 -1.32 13.66 12.06
N GLY A 71 -0.53 12.71 11.53
CA GLY A 71 0.33 12.92 10.37
C GLY A 71 -0.41 12.96 9.02
N PHE A 72 -1.72 12.68 9.01
CA PHE A 72 -2.52 12.83 7.78
C PHE A 72 -2.79 14.31 7.49
N HIS A 73 -3.07 14.64 6.22
CA HIS A 73 -3.52 15.99 5.89
C HIS A 73 -4.84 16.34 6.60
N THR A 74 -5.01 17.62 6.96
CA THR A 74 -6.20 18.11 7.69
C THR A 74 -7.53 17.75 7.03
N TRP A 75 -7.61 17.76 5.69
CA TRP A 75 -8.81 17.37 4.95
C TRP A 75 -9.16 15.88 5.17
N ALA A 76 -8.15 15.03 5.27
CA ALA A 76 -8.30 13.59 5.47
C ALA A 76 -8.67 13.29 6.92
N GLN A 77 -8.03 13.95 7.88
CA GLN A 77 -8.43 13.85 9.29
C GLN A 77 -9.89 14.24 9.47
N LYS A 78 -10.31 15.37 8.89
CA LYS A 78 -11.71 15.83 8.97
C LYS A 78 -12.68 14.82 8.39
N THR A 79 -12.46 14.37 7.14
CA THR A 79 -13.41 13.46 6.48
C THR A 79 -13.48 12.10 7.19
N LEU A 80 -12.36 11.59 7.73
CA LEU A 80 -12.38 10.35 8.52
C LEU A 80 -13.10 10.54 9.87
N ASN A 81 -12.94 11.69 10.51
CA ASN A 81 -13.68 12.05 11.73
C ASN A 81 -15.19 12.12 11.50
N ASP A 82 -15.61 12.77 10.41
CA ASP A 82 -17.02 12.89 10.02
C ASP A 82 -17.70 11.51 9.84
N HIS A 83 -16.92 10.47 9.51
CA HIS A 83 -17.39 9.11 9.22
C HIS A 83 -17.04 8.07 10.31
N ARG A 84 -16.63 8.48 11.52
CA ARG A 84 -16.30 7.54 12.62
C ARG A 84 -17.48 6.67 13.06
N ASN A 85 -18.70 7.22 12.99
CA ASN A 85 -19.90 6.57 13.50
C ASN A 85 -20.70 5.80 12.45
N ASP A 86 -20.26 5.80 11.18
CA ASP A 86 -20.90 4.98 10.15
C ASP A 86 -20.93 3.50 10.55
N GLU A 87 -21.94 2.77 10.08
CA GLU A 87 -22.00 1.34 10.32
C GLU A 87 -20.94 0.59 9.48
N ARG A 88 -20.11 -0.23 10.14
CA ARG A 88 -19.15 -1.11 9.46
C ARG A 88 -19.76 -2.50 9.32
N LYS A 89 -19.94 -2.96 8.09
CA LYS A 89 -20.47 -4.31 7.80
C LYS A 89 -19.61 -5.44 8.40
N TYR A 90 -18.29 -5.24 8.45
CA TYR A 90 -17.35 -6.18 9.03
C TYR A 90 -16.37 -5.44 9.93
N ILE A 91 -16.01 -6.07 11.04
CA ILE A 91 -14.95 -5.61 11.94
C ILE A 91 -14.06 -6.81 12.25
N TYR A 92 -12.78 -6.71 11.91
CA TYR A 92 -11.79 -7.75 12.17
C TYR A 92 -10.79 -7.30 13.23
N SER A 93 -10.37 -8.22 14.09
CA SER A 93 -9.25 -7.98 14.99
C SER A 93 -7.92 -8.01 14.21
N PRO A 94 -6.86 -7.37 14.73
CA PRO A 94 -5.52 -7.48 14.13
C PRO A 94 -5.07 -8.93 13.91
N GLY A 95 -5.42 -9.84 14.82
CA GLY A 95 -5.13 -11.27 14.69
C GLY A 95 -5.87 -11.96 13.53
N ARG A 96 -7.13 -11.58 13.24
CA ARG A 96 -7.86 -12.13 12.06
C ARG A 96 -7.30 -11.60 10.75
N PHE A 97 -6.92 -10.32 10.71
CA PHE A 97 -6.17 -9.78 9.58
C PHE A 97 -4.85 -10.53 9.39
N GLU A 98 -4.06 -10.71 10.45
CA GLU A 98 -2.79 -11.44 10.40
C GLU A 98 -2.94 -12.88 9.88
N ALA A 99 -4.00 -13.56 10.30
CA ALA A 99 -4.32 -14.93 9.90
C ALA A 99 -4.85 -15.07 8.46
N ALA A 100 -5.05 -13.96 7.74
CA ALA A 100 -5.70 -13.94 6.42
C ALA A 100 -7.11 -14.56 6.47
N ASP A 101 -7.86 -14.26 7.53
CA ASP A 101 -9.19 -14.82 7.80
C ASP A 101 -10.28 -13.74 7.73
N THR A 102 -10.46 -13.21 6.51
CA THR A 102 -11.55 -12.29 6.18
C THR A 102 -12.53 -12.94 5.20
N HIS A 103 -13.68 -12.31 4.99
CA HIS A 103 -14.64 -12.74 3.98
C HIS A 103 -14.13 -12.55 2.53
N ASP A 104 -13.09 -11.73 2.32
CA ASP A 104 -12.56 -11.39 1.01
C ASP A 104 -11.34 -12.26 0.68
N LEU A 105 -11.53 -13.24 -0.21
CA LEU A 105 -10.47 -14.13 -0.65
C LEU A 105 -9.32 -13.42 -1.39
N LEU A 106 -9.58 -12.29 -2.06
CA LEU A 106 -8.52 -11.51 -2.69
C LEU A 106 -7.67 -10.80 -1.63
N TRP A 107 -8.29 -10.28 -0.57
CA TRP A 107 -7.56 -9.70 0.55
C TRP A 107 -6.72 -10.77 1.27
N ASN A 108 -7.32 -11.94 1.55
CA ASN A 108 -6.63 -13.06 2.18
C ASN A 108 -5.42 -13.53 1.35
N ALA A 109 -5.56 -13.62 0.03
CA ALA A 109 -4.46 -13.96 -0.88
C ALA A 109 -3.32 -12.95 -0.82
N ALA A 110 -3.63 -11.65 -0.72
CA ALA A 110 -2.62 -10.60 -0.58
C ALA A 110 -1.88 -10.71 0.77
N GLN A 111 -2.61 -10.92 1.86
CA GLN A 111 -2.04 -11.14 3.19
C GLN A 111 -1.12 -12.37 3.21
N LYS A 112 -1.54 -13.49 2.60
CA LYS A 112 -0.72 -14.71 2.47
C LYS A 112 0.53 -14.46 1.64
N GLN A 113 0.42 -13.71 0.54
CA GLN A 113 1.59 -13.34 -0.26
C GLN A 113 2.64 -12.61 0.58
N MET A 114 2.21 -11.62 1.37
CA MET A 114 3.09 -10.90 2.29
C MET A 114 3.71 -11.86 3.32
N LYS A 115 2.88 -12.62 4.03
CA LYS A 115 3.32 -13.52 5.11
C LYS A 115 4.31 -14.59 4.68
N PHE A 116 4.12 -15.21 3.51
CA PHE A 116 4.91 -16.35 3.08
C PHE A 116 6.04 -16.00 2.11
N LYS A 117 5.91 -14.94 1.31
CA LYS A 117 6.95 -14.52 0.34
C LYS A 117 7.73 -13.30 0.81
N GLY A 118 7.27 -12.62 1.87
CA GLY A 118 7.88 -11.40 2.39
C GLY A 118 7.84 -10.21 1.41
N LYS A 119 7.00 -10.31 0.37
CA LYS A 119 6.88 -9.28 -0.67
C LYS A 119 5.50 -9.27 -1.33
N MET A 120 4.57 -8.46 -0.82
CA MET A 120 3.29 -8.26 -1.50
C MET A 120 3.47 -7.43 -2.78
N ARG A 121 2.69 -7.71 -3.82
CA ARG A 121 2.68 -6.87 -5.03
C ARG A 121 2.16 -5.48 -4.69
N GLY A 122 2.85 -4.42 -5.15
CA GLY A 122 2.53 -3.03 -4.81
C GLY A 122 1.08 -2.61 -5.09
N TYR A 123 0.48 -3.08 -6.20
CA TYR A 123 -0.94 -2.83 -6.46
C TYR A 123 -1.86 -3.41 -5.37
N MET A 124 -1.49 -4.57 -4.83
CA MET A 124 -2.24 -5.23 -3.77
C MET A 124 -1.98 -4.61 -2.40
N ARG A 125 -0.81 -4.01 -2.12
CA ARG A 125 -0.59 -3.24 -0.87
C ARG A 125 -1.61 -2.12 -0.71
N MET A 126 -1.90 -1.39 -1.78
CA MET A 126 -2.94 -0.34 -1.78
C MET A 126 -4.33 -0.90 -1.46
N TYR A 127 -4.72 -2.00 -2.12
CA TYR A 127 -6.01 -2.66 -1.88
C TYR A 127 -6.10 -3.16 -0.43
N TRP A 128 -5.05 -3.84 0.02
CA TRP A 128 -4.92 -4.45 1.33
C TRP A 128 -5.08 -3.42 2.46
N ALA A 129 -4.32 -2.32 2.41
CA ALA A 129 -4.36 -1.28 3.43
C ALA A 129 -5.73 -0.57 3.47
N LYS A 130 -6.31 -0.28 2.29
CA LYS A 130 -7.65 0.33 2.20
C LYS A 130 -8.76 -0.54 2.75
N LYS A 131 -8.62 -1.87 2.73
CA LYS A 131 -9.58 -2.78 3.35
C LYS A 131 -9.41 -2.91 4.86
N ILE A 132 -8.19 -2.75 5.38
CA ILE A 132 -7.98 -2.63 6.82
C ILE A 132 -8.76 -1.42 7.36
N LEU A 133 -8.76 -0.28 6.67
CA LEU A 133 -9.59 0.88 7.04
C LEU A 133 -11.09 0.55 7.07
N GLU A 134 -11.59 -0.12 6.03
CA GLU A 134 -13.02 -0.44 5.90
C GLU A 134 -13.51 -1.40 6.99
N TRP A 135 -12.64 -2.30 7.44
CA TRP A 135 -13.01 -3.39 8.36
C TRP A 135 -12.35 -3.24 9.74
N SER A 136 -11.95 -2.02 10.09
CA SER A 136 -11.51 -1.64 11.43
C SER A 136 -12.54 -0.72 12.09
N PRO A 137 -12.64 -0.71 13.42
CA PRO A 137 -13.59 0.13 14.14
C PRO A 137 -13.30 1.63 13.94
N TYR A 138 -12.02 2.02 13.87
CA TYR A 138 -11.59 3.41 13.69
C TYR A 138 -10.23 3.51 12.97
N PRO A 139 -9.91 4.67 12.35
CA PRO A 139 -8.73 4.84 11.50
C PRO A 139 -7.38 4.59 12.21
N GLU A 140 -7.26 4.93 13.49
CA GLU A 140 -6.03 4.76 14.26
C GLU A 140 -5.67 3.28 14.40
N LEU A 141 -6.64 2.43 14.74
CA LEU A 141 -6.41 0.99 14.82
C LEU A 141 -6.13 0.40 13.43
N ALA A 142 -6.75 0.94 12.38
CA ALA A 142 -6.45 0.53 11.01
C ALA A 142 -4.99 0.84 10.64
N LEU A 143 -4.50 2.03 10.98
CA LEU A 143 -3.12 2.47 10.74
C LEU A 143 -2.13 1.62 11.53
N GLN A 144 -2.37 1.44 12.84
CA GLN A 144 -1.54 0.60 13.71
C GLN A 144 -1.48 -0.85 13.20
N THR A 145 -2.63 -1.42 12.80
CA THR A 145 -2.70 -2.78 12.27
C THR A 145 -1.93 -2.91 10.95
N ALA A 146 -2.09 -1.94 10.04
CA ALA A 146 -1.40 -1.95 8.76
C ALA A 146 0.13 -1.81 8.95
N ASN A 147 0.58 -0.86 9.78
CA ASN A 147 1.99 -0.67 10.08
C ASN A 147 2.60 -1.92 10.72
N TYR A 148 1.93 -2.48 11.74
CA TYR A 148 2.37 -3.72 12.40
C TYR A 148 2.56 -4.88 11.42
N LEU A 149 1.55 -5.15 10.57
CA LEU A 149 1.61 -6.28 9.66
C LEU A 149 2.64 -6.07 8.54
N ASN A 150 2.78 -4.85 8.03
CA ASN A 150 3.81 -4.50 7.07
C ASN A 150 5.20 -4.73 7.68
N ASP A 151 5.46 -4.15 8.85
CA ASP A 151 6.76 -4.18 9.53
C ASP A 151 7.17 -5.58 9.99
N LYS A 152 6.19 -6.44 10.29
CA LYS A 152 6.43 -7.82 10.69
C LYS A 152 6.81 -8.73 9.52
N TYR A 153 6.22 -8.53 8.35
CA TYR A 153 6.26 -9.53 7.27
C TYR A 153 6.95 -9.08 5.98
N GLU A 154 6.93 -7.80 5.63
CA GLU A 154 7.56 -7.34 4.40
C GLU A 154 9.09 -7.25 4.57
N LEU A 155 9.84 -7.74 3.58
CA LEU A 155 11.31 -7.68 3.57
C LEU A 155 11.85 -6.27 3.30
N ASP A 156 10.98 -5.36 2.87
CA ASP A 156 11.27 -3.96 2.59
C ASP A 156 10.52 -3.00 3.55
N ALA A 157 10.15 -3.50 4.73
CA ALA A 157 9.38 -2.79 5.76
C ALA A 157 10.25 -2.05 6.78
N ARG A 158 9.62 -1.39 7.78
CA ARG A 158 10.30 -0.49 8.74
C ARG A 158 11.11 0.56 7.98
N ASP A 159 10.45 1.12 6.99
CA ASP A 159 11.02 1.94 5.93
C ASP A 159 10.06 3.10 5.67
N PRO A 160 10.57 4.32 5.39
CA PRO A 160 9.72 5.46 5.04
C PRO A 160 8.68 5.14 3.96
N ASN A 161 9.03 4.32 2.95
CA ASN A 161 8.09 3.91 1.91
C ASN A 161 6.90 3.12 2.46
N GLY A 162 7.11 2.33 3.51
CA GLY A 162 6.05 1.58 4.20
C GLY A 162 5.06 2.54 4.86
N TYR A 163 5.55 3.42 5.73
CA TYR A 163 4.71 4.39 6.44
C TYR A 163 3.99 5.33 5.48
N THR A 164 4.70 5.94 4.52
CA THR A 164 4.08 6.83 3.52
C THR A 164 3.08 6.08 2.64
N GLY A 165 3.35 4.82 2.26
CA GLY A 165 2.44 4.02 1.44
C GLY A 165 1.14 3.64 2.17
N ILE A 166 1.23 3.37 3.47
CA ILE A 166 0.07 3.12 4.33
C ILE A 166 -0.70 4.41 4.58
N SER A 167 -0.01 5.51 4.90
CA SER A 167 -0.61 6.85 5.08
C SER A 167 -1.26 7.38 3.80
N TRP A 168 -0.71 7.09 2.62
CA TRP A 168 -1.37 7.33 1.32
C TRP A 168 -2.66 6.52 1.20
N SER A 169 -2.63 5.26 1.62
CA SER A 169 -3.76 4.33 1.50
C SER A 169 -4.92 4.67 2.44
N LEU A 170 -4.63 5.00 3.70
CA LEU A 170 -5.60 5.21 4.77
C LEU A 170 -5.97 6.70 4.93
N GLY A 171 -4.97 7.58 4.86
CA GLY A 171 -5.08 9.00 5.17
C GLY A 171 -4.89 9.94 3.99
N GLY A 172 -4.74 9.41 2.76
CA GLY A 172 -4.64 10.24 1.56
C GLY A 172 -3.40 11.14 1.51
N VAL A 173 -2.34 10.83 2.26
CA VAL A 173 -1.05 11.54 2.18
C VAL A 173 -0.53 11.45 0.74
N HIS A 174 -0.21 12.59 0.13
CA HIS A 174 0.17 12.71 -1.30
C HIS A 174 -0.90 12.20 -2.30
N ASP A 175 -2.16 12.11 -1.89
CA ASP A 175 -3.33 11.95 -2.76
C ASP A 175 -4.24 13.18 -2.63
N ARG A 176 -5.27 13.23 -3.47
CA ARG A 176 -6.33 14.25 -3.41
C ARG A 176 -7.62 13.68 -2.83
N PRO A 177 -8.57 14.52 -2.39
CA PRO A 177 -9.91 14.07 -2.05
C PRO A 177 -10.64 13.42 -3.23
N TRP A 178 -11.40 12.36 -2.95
CA TRP A 178 -12.27 11.65 -3.89
C TRP A 178 -13.75 11.85 -3.53
N PHE A 179 -14.63 11.23 -4.31
CA PHE A 179 -16.07 11.20 -4.00
C PHE A 179 -16.29 10.60 -2.61
N GLU A 180 -17.13 11.29 -1.84
CA GLU A 180 -17.45 10.92 -0.47
C GLU A 180 -18.20 9.58 -0.42
N ARG A 181 -17.82 8.74 0.54
CA ARG A 181 -18.40 7.42 0.74
C ARG A 181 -18.39 7.10 2.23
N SER A 182 -19.41 6.36 2.67
CA SER A 182 -19.46 5.85 4.04
C SER A 182 -18.16 5.14 4.43
N ILE A 183 -17.74 5.31 5.69
CA ILE A 183 -16.50 4.83 6.31
C ILE A 183 -15.24 5.56 5.79
N TYR A 184 -15.08 5.67 4.48
CA TYR A 184 -13.88 6.25 3.86
C TYR A 184 -13.88 7.78 3.86
N GLY A 185 -15.04 8.42 3.96
CA GLY A 185 -15.21 9.80 3.59
C GLY A 185 -14.68 10.03 2.18
N LYS A 186 -13.74 10.97 2.03
CA LYS A 186 -13.12 11.34 0.75
C LYS A 186 -11.80 10.61 0.47
N ILE A 187 -11.43 9.60 1.24
CA ILE A 187 -10.27 8.76 0.95
C ILE A 187 -10.53 7.93 -0.32
N ARG A 188 -9.52 7.79 -1.19
CA ARG A 188 -9.64 7.01 -2.42
C ARG A 188 -10.11 5.59 -2.12
N TYR A 189 -11.25 5.21 -2.69
CA TYR A 189 -11.83 3.88 -2.53
C TYR A 189 -11.23 2.86 -3.51
N MET A 190 -11.07 1.61 -3.06
CA MET A 190 -10.78 0.45 -3.90
C MET A 190 -11.68 -0.73 -3.48
N ASN A 191 -12.20 -1.47 -4.46
CA ASN A 191 -13.06 -2.63 -4.21
C ASN A 191 -12.72 -3.82 -5.12
N TYR A 192 -13.24 -4.99 -4.72
CA TYR A 192 -13.03 -6.25 -5.42
C TYR A 192 -13.39 -6.18 -6.91
N ASN A 193 -14.55 -5.58 -7.23
CA ASN A 193 -15.01 -5.47 -8.62
C ASN A 193 -14.08 -4.58 -9.48
N GLY A 194 -13.53 -3.51 -8.90
CA GLY A 194 -12.52 -2.66 -9.55
C GLY A 194 -11.17 -3.35 -9.72
N CYS A 195 -10.81 -4.31 -8.87
CA CYS A 195 -9.68 -5.20 -9.10
C CYS A 195 -9.97 -6.20 -10.22
N ARG A 196 -11.18 -6.79 -10.23
CA ARG A 196 -11.63 -7.76 -11.24
C ARG A 196 -11.64 -7.19 -12.66
N SER A 197 -11.93 -5.89 -12.82
CA SER A 197 -11.87 -5.23 -14.13
C SER A 197 -10.44 -4.95 -14.62
N LYS A 198 -9.43 -5.03 -13.75
CA LYS A 198 -8.04 -4.67 -14.06
C LYS A 198 -7.11 -5.88 -14.22
N PHE A 199 -7.37 -6.98 -13.52
CA PHE A 199 -6.57 -8.21 -13.63
C PHE A 199 -7.37 -9.46 -13.30
N LYS A 200 -6.80 -10.64 -13.61
CA LYS A 200 -7.42 -11.94 -13.33
C LYS A 200 -7.34 -12.27 -11.84
N VAL A 201 -8.31 -11.78 -11.05
CA VAL A 201 -8.36 -11.95 -9.59
C VAL A 201 -8.27 -13.42 -9.17
N LYS A 202 -9.03 -14.32 -9.81
CA LYS A 202 -8.97 -15.76 -9.50
C LYS A 202 -7.55 -16.32 -9.64
N LYS A 203 -6.83 -15.95 -10.72
CA LYS A 203 -5.44 -16.37 -10.91
C LYS A 203 -4.53 -15.87 -9.79
N TYR A 204 -4.71 -14.64 -9.31
CA TYR A 204 -3.92 -14.13 -8.18
C TYR A 204 -4.22 -14.87 -6.87
N ILE A 205 -5.50 -15.19 -6.62
CA ILE A 205 -5.91 -15.99 -5.46
C ILE A 205 -5.27 -17.37 -5.52
N ASP A 206 -5.39 -18.08 -6.64
CA ASP A 206 -4.85 -19.43 -6.85
C ASP A 206 -3.31 -19.47 -6.67
N GLN A 207 -2.60 -18.37 -6.95
CA GLN A 207 -1.15 -18.25 -6.79
C GLN A 207 -0.68 -18.01 -5.34
N ASN A 208 -1.61 -17.72 -4.42
CA ASN A 208 -1.32 -17.33 -3.04
C ASN A 208 -2.32 -17.95 -2.04
N VAL A 209 -2.74 -19.21 -2.30
CA VAL A 209 -3.55 -20.02 -1.37
C VAL A 209 -2.70 -20.51 -0.21
#